data_AF-A0A366B008-F1
#
_entry.id   AF-A0A366B008-F1
#
_cell.length_a   1.000
_cell.length_b   1.000
_cell.length_c   1.000
_cell.angle_alpha   90.00
_cell.angle_beta   90.00
_cell.angle_gamma   90.00
#
_symmetry.space_group_name_H-M   'P 1'
#
loop_
_entity.id
_entity.type
_entity.pdbx_description
1 polymer ?
#
loop_
_entity_poly.entity_id
_entity_poly.type
_entity_poly.pdbx_seq_one_letter_code
_entity_poly.pdbx_strand_id
1 'polypeptide(L)'
;MEVASLKSIVSMPGIFSVILESFANIIIIKQNKQEKLINDKDLVGKIIYDMNTVIDKHAKKIYPEAEIKIRRRINEINKPINLNRLTNAEKLRAPFDQLKIKLTAEEEKALDYRNYLLHGNILMNNELERTNEEIDNHMLHVSAKLYTLISKLILKSCGYEGYVINYSKFYEKNSINSKEDYFEYI
;
A
#
# COMPACT_ATOMS: atom_id res chain seq x y z
N MET A 1 -12.41 24.02 6.22
CA MET A 1 -11.14 23.52 6.77
C MET A 1 -10.36 24.73 7.24
N GLU A 2 -10.16 24.84 8.55
CA GLU A 2 -9.39 25.92 9.15
C GLU A 2 -7.95 25.94 8.62
N VAL A 3 -7.38 27.15 8.61
CA VAL A 3 -6.13 27.56 7.98
C VAL A 3 -5.00 26.56 8.20
N ALA A 4 -4.69 25.76 7.18
CA ALA A 4 -3.47 24.95 7.17
C ALA A 4 -2.29 25.92 7.02
N SER A 5 -1.51 26.13 8.09
CA SER A 5 -0.22 26.80 7.95
C SER A 5 0.71 25.95 7.08
N LEU A 6 1.61 26.57 6.30
CA LEU A 6 2.57 25.87 5.44
C LEU A 6 3.34 24.75 6.17
N LYS A 7 3.68 24.96 7.46
CA LYS A 7 4.32 23.93 8.30
C LYS A 7 3.41 22.72 8.55
N SER A 8 2.10 22.93 8.64
CA SER A 8 1.11 21.87 8.81
C SER A 8 0.98 21.03 7.53
N ILE A 9 0.97 21.65 6.34
CA ILE A 9 0.82 20.96 5.05
C ILE A 9 1.93 19.92 4.83
N VAL A 10 3.18 20.28 5.16
CA VAL A 10 4.32 19.37 5.01
C VAL A 10 4.37 18.28 6.08
N SER A 11 3.81 18.55 7.27
CA SER A 11 3.86 17.61 8.41
C SER A 11 2.67 16.64 8.47
N MET A 12 1.51 17.04 7.93
CA MET A 12 0.27 16.24 7.92
C MET A 12 0.45 14.82 7.36
N PRO A 13 1.10 14.60 6.21
CA PRO A 13 1.28 13.26 5.66
C PRO A 13 2.04 12.33 6.62
N GLY A 14 3.05 12.87 7.32
CA GLY A 14 3.82 12.13 8.32
C GLY A 14 2.99 11.79 9.56
N ILE A 15 2.17 12.72 10.04
CA ILE A 15 1.27 12.46 11.18
C ILE A 15 0.24 11.38 10.82
N PHE A 16 -0.41 11.48 9.66
CA PHE A 16 -1.37 10.47 9.22
C PHE A 16 -0.72 9.11 8.97
N SER A 17 0.53 9.09 8.51
CA SER A 17 1.32 7.87 8.41
C SER A 17 1.46 7.15 9.76
N VAL A 18 1.86 7.88 10.81
CA VAL A 18 1.99 7.31 12.16
C VAL A 18 0.65 6.84 12.71
N ILE A 19 -0.41 7.64 12.53
CA ILE A 19 -1.78 7.29 12.95
C ILE A 19 -2.23 6.00 12.26
N LEU A 20 -2.01 5.88 10.95
CA LEU A 20 -2.39 4.71 10.18
C LEU A 20 -1.64 3.45 10.64
N GLU A 21 -0.35 3.56 10.97
CA GLU A 21 0.45 2.46 11.53
C GLU A 21 -0.09 2.01 12.89
N SER A 22 -0.45 2.98 13.72
CA SER A 22 -0.99 2.73 15.05
C SER A 22 -2.34 2.03 14.96
N PHE A 23 -3.26 2.53 14.13
CA PHE A 23 -4.55 1.88 13.90
C PHE A 23 -4.39 0.49 13.29
N ALA A 24 -3.50 0.32 12.32
CA ALA A 24 -3.27 -1.00 11.73
C ALA A 24 -2.84 -2.03 12.79
N ASN A 25 -1.96 -1.64 13.70
CA ASN A 25 -1.53 -2.51 14.81
C ASN A 25 -2.62 -2.77 15.86
N ILE A 26 -3.56 -1.84 16.05
CA ILE A 26 -4.68 -1.99 16.99
C ILE A 26 -5.79 -2.85 16.39
N ILE A 27 -6.13 -2.62 15.13
CA ILE A 27 -7.27 -3.24 14.43
C ILE A 27 -6.94 -4.66 13.96
N ILE A 28 -5.66 -4.97 13.69
CA ILE A 28 -5.27 -6.29 13.19
C ILE A 28 -5.77 -7.41 14.12
N ILE A 29 -6.64 -8.25 13.58
CA ILE A 29 -7.17 -9.41 14.28
C ILE A 29 -6.10 -10.48 14.22
N LYS A 30 -5.55 -10.86 15.38
CA LYS A 30 -4.59 -11.95 15.47
C LYS A 30 -5.29 -13.26 15.09
N GLN A 31 -4.84 -13.90 14.02
CA GLN A 31 -5.30 -15.23 13.65
C GLN A 31 -4.15 -16.22 13.79
N ASN A 32 -4.42 -17.38 14.38
CA ASN A 32 -3.45 -18.44 14.56
C ASN A 32 -3.31 -19.34 13.33
N LYS A 33 -4.07 -19.07 12.27
CA LYS A 33 -4.16 -19.93 11.10
C LYS A 33 -3.14 -19.51 10.06
N GLN A 34 -2.29 -20.45 9.67
CA GLN A 34 -1.43 -20.31 8.50
C GLN A 34 -2.26 -20.68 7.28
N GLU A 35 -2.51 -19.70 6.40
CA GLU A 35 -3.23 -19.94 5.16
C GLU A 35 -2.27 -19.93 3.97
N LYS A 36 -2.47 -20.89 3.07
CA LYS A 36 -1.81 -20.90 1.76
C LYS A 36 -2.59 -20.01 0.82
N LEU A 37 -1.87 -19.29 -0.04
CA LEU A 37 -2.47 -18.44 -1.07
C LEU A 37 -3.24 -19.28 -2.09
N ILE A 38 -2.72 -20.47 -2.42
CA ILE A 38 -3.31 -21.40 -3.37
C ILE A 38 -3.42 -22.77 -2.70
N ASN A 39 -4.65 -23.27 -2.56
CA ASN A 39 -4.93 -24.57 -1.95
C ASN A 39 -4.68 -25.74 -2.91
N ASP A 40 -4.87 -25.53 -4.21
CA ASP A 40 -4.63 -26.52 -5.26
C ASP A 40 -3.12 -26.74 -5.46
N LYS A 41 -2.64 -27.93 -5.14
CA LYS A 41 -1.22 -28.29 -5.24
C LYS A 41 -0.76 -28.44 -6.69
N ASP A 42 -1.62 -28.92 -7.57
CA ASP A 42 -1.27 -29.17 -8.97
C ASP A 42 -1.16 -27.84 -9.71
N LEU A 43 -2.09 -26.92 -9.44
CA LEU A 43 -2.02 -25.55 -9.94
C LEU A 43 -0.74 -24.83 -9.49
N VAL A 44 -0.34 -24.98 -8.21
CA VAL A 44 0.90 -24.40 -7.69
C VAL A 44 2.13 -24.99 -8.40
N GLY A 45 2.15 -26.31 -8.57
CA GLY A 45 3.22 -26.98 -9.30
C GLY A 45 3.35 -26.46 -10.73
N LYS A 46 2.21 -26.27 -11.41
CA LYS A 46 2.15 -25.72 -12.76
C LYS A 46 2.65 -24.27 -12.82
N ILE A 47 2.20 -23.40 -11.91
CA ILE A 47 2.65 -21.99 -11.86
C ILE A 47 4.16 -21.92 -11.62
N ILE A 48 4.69 -22.70 -10.67
CA ILE A 48 6.13 -22.74 -10.39
C ILE A 48 6.91 -23.23 -11.62
N TYR A 49 6.39 -24.23 -12.33
CA TYR A 49 6.99 -24.72 -13.56
C TYR A 49 7.01 -23.64 -14.66
N ASP A 50 5.89 -22.97 -14.88
CA ASP A 50 5.76 -21.92 -15.90
C ASP A 50 6.72 -20.75 -15.59
N MET A 51 6.80 -20.31 -14.32
CA MET A 51 7.74 -19.26 -13.90
C MET A 51 9.19 -19.69 -14.11
N ASN A 52 9.56 -20.91 -13.74
CA ASN A 52 10.92 -21.42 -13.95
C ASN A 52 11.27 -21.53 -15.44
N THR A 53 10.32 -21.91 -16.28
CA THR A 53 10.49 -21.97 -17.74
C THR A 53 10.79 -20.59 -18.33
N VAL A 54 10.18 -19.52 -17.79
CA VAL A 54 10.53 -18.14 -18.18
C VAL A 54 11.94 -17.78 -17.74
N ILE A 55 12.36 -18.18 -16.54
CA ILE A 55 13.74 -17.97 -16.07
C ILE A 55 14.74 -18.71 -16.97
N ASP A 56 14.45 -19.96 -17.36
CA ASP A 56 15.31 -20.76 -18.26
C ASP A 56 15.58 -20.04 -19.59
N LYS A 57 14.54 -19.43 -20.18
CA LYS A 57 14.64 -18.65 -21.43
C LYS A 57 15.59 -17.46 -21.32
N HIS A 58 15.75 -16.90 -20.12
CA HIS A 58 16.57 -15.72 -19.87
C HIS A 58 17.84 -16.00 -19.06
N ALA A 59 18.11 -17.25 -18.69
CA ALA A 59 19.21 -17.63 -17.78
C ALA A 59 20.58 -17.08 -18.22
N LYS A 60 20.88 -17.11 -19.53
CA LYS A 60 22.14 -16.57 -20.08
C LYS A 60 22.33 -15.05 -19.89
N LYS A 61 21.26 -14.31 -19.60
CA LYS A 61 21.28 -12.86 -19.35
C LYS A 61 21.25 -12.53 -17.85
N ILE A 62 21.14 -13.53 -16.98
CA ILE A 62 21.05 -13.38 -15.53
C ILE A 62 22.38 -13.85 -14.93
N TYR A 63 22.89 -13.14 -13.93
CA TYR A 63 24.07 -13.61 -13.19
C TYR A 63 23.76 -14.95 -12.49
N PRO A 64 24.65 -15.96 -12.54
CA PRO A 64 24.36 -17.30 -12.00
C PRO A 64 23.89 -17.30 -10.53
N GLU A 65 24.48 -16.45 -9.69
CA GLU A 65 24.04 -16.32 -8.29
C GLU A 65 22.64 -15.71 -8.13
N ALA A 66 22.28 -14.78 -9.03
CA ALA A 66 20.97 -14.15 -9.03
C ALA A 66 19.90 -15.15 -9.47
N GLU A 67 20.20 -16.00 -10.45
CA GLU A 67 19.28 -17.05 -10.92
C GLU A 67 18.89 -18.00 -9.76
N ILE A 68 19.88 -18.50 -9.02
CA ILE A 68 19.64 -19.39 -7.86
C ILE A 68 18.76 -18.69 -6.82
N LYS A 69 19.04 -17.42 -6.51
CA LYS A 69 18.25 -16.63 -5.55
C LYS A 69 16.80 -16.42 -6.03
N ILE A 70 16.60 -16.16 -7.32
CA ILE A 70 15.25 -16.00 -7.91
C ILE A 70 14.46 -17.30 -7.83
N ARG A 71 15.05 -18.43 -8.22
CA ARG A 71 14.38 -19.74 -8.14
C ARG A 71 13.99 -20.13 -6.73
N ARG A 72 14.85 -19.84 -5.74
CA ARG A 72 14.50 -20.00 -4.33
C ARG A 72 13.26 -19.21 -3.97
N ARG A 73 13.16 -17.93 -4.38
CA ARG A 73 11.96 -17.10 -4.14
C ARG A 73 10.72 -17.65 -4.86
N ILE A 74 10.85 -18.13 -6.10
CA ILE A 74 9.74 -18.75 -6.85
C ILE A 74 9.20 -19.98 -6.11
N ASN A 75 10.07 -20.83 -5.58
CA ASN A 75 9.64 -22.01 -4.80
C ASN A 75 8.94 -21.64 -3.49
N GLU A 76 9.08 -20.39 -3.05
CA GLU A 76 8.47 -19.87 -1.83
C GLU A 76 7.12 -19.16 -2.08
N ILE A 77 6.66 -19.02 -3.33
CA ILE A 77 5.49 -18.18 -3.67
C ILE A 77 4.20 -18.61 -2.97
N ASN A 78 4.07 -19.88 -2.61
CA ASN A 78 2.91 -20.44 -1.92
C ASN A 78 3.24 -20.91 -0.50
N LYS A 79 4.33 -20.40 0.10
CA LYS A 79 4.56 -20.61 1.52
C LYS A 79 3.39 -20.00 2.31
N PRO A 80 2.89 -20.68 3.35
CA PRO A 80 1.81 -20.14 4.15
C PRO A 80 2.20 -18.79 4.75
N ILE A 81 1.29 -17.83 4.69
CA ILE A 81 1.50 -16.54 5.33
C ILE A 81 1.47 -16.77 6.85
N ASN A 82 2.57 -16.45 7.51
CA ASN A 82 2.64 -16.48 8.96
C ASN A 82 2.26 -15.10 9.49
N LEU A 83 1.03 -14.96 9.96
CA LEU A 83 0.51 -13.70 10.51
C LEU A 83 1.28 -13.22 11.75
N ASN A 84 2.02 -14.11 12.43
CA ASN A 84 2.92 -13.74 13.54
C ASN A 84 4.28 -13.19 13.07
N ARG A 85 4.60 -13.30 11.77
CA ARG A 85 5.86 -12.84 11.17
C ARG A 85 5.61 -12.00 9.91
N LEU A 86 4.58 -11.15 9.95
CA LEU A 86 4.35 -10.16 8.90
C LEU A 86 5.45 -9.10 8.91
N THR A 87 5.90 -8.73 7.72
CA THR A 87 6.68 -7.51 7.46
C THR A 87 5.86 -6.27 7.83
N ASN A 88 6.50 -5.10 7.97
CA ASN A 88 5.79 -3.86 8.30
C ASN A 88 4.75 -3.50 7.24
N ALA A 89 5.05 -3.71 5.95
CA ALA A 89 4.11 -3.50 4.86
C ALA A 89 2.91 -4.43 4.96
N GLU A 90 3.13 -5.73 5.22
CA GLU A 90 2.03 -6.68 5.40
C GLU A 90 1.19 -6.38 6.65
N LYS A 91 1.79 -5.93 7.76
CA LYS A 91 1.03 -5.51 8.96
C LYS A 91 0.13 -4.31 8.68
N LEU A 92 0.62 -3.35 7.90
CA LEU A 92 -0.14 -2.17 7.51
C LEU A 92 -1.32 -2.56 6.62
N ARG A 93 -1.13 -3.53 5.73
CA ARG A 93 -2.14 -3.99 4.77
C ARG A 93 -3.18 -4.93 5.39
N ALA A 94 -2.75 -5.81 6.28
CA ALA A 94 -3.59 -6.83 6.91
C ALA A 94 -4.97 -6.35 7.43
N PRO A 95 -5.12 -5.23 8.16
CA PRO A 95 -6.43 -4.78 8.63
C PRO A 95 -7.40 -4.45 7.49
N PHE A 96 -6.91 -3.93 6.36
CA PHE A 96 -7.75 -3.67 5.19
C PHE A 96 -8.29 -4.97 4.60
N ASP A 97 -7.42 -5.96 4.43
CA ASP A 97 -7.81 -7.27 3.88
C ASP A 97 -8.78 -8.00 4.83
N GLN A 98 -8.52 -7.96 6.14
CA GLN A 98 -9.38 -8.57 7.17
C GLN A 98 -10.76 -7.93 7.25
N LEU A 99 -10.83 -6.61 7.09
CA LEU A 99 -12.07 -5.84 7.03
C LEU A 99 -12.72 -5.84 5.64
N LYS A 100 -12.12 -6.54 4.66
CA LYS A 100 -12.58 -6.62 3.25
C LYS A 100 -12.67 -5.25 2.56
N ILE A 101 -11.85 -4.29 2.99
CA ILE A 101 -11.71 -2.99 2.34
C ILE A 101 -10.85 -3.19 1.10
N LYS A 102 -11.44 -3.01 -0.08
CA LYS A 102 -10.69 -3.05 -1.35
C LYS A 102 -9.91 -1.76 -1.49
N LEU A 103 -8.61 -1.87 -1.73
CA LEU A 103 -7.74 -0.73 -2.00
C LEU A 103 -7.47 -0.59 -3.49
N THR A 104 -7.54 0.64 -3.99
CA THR A 104 -7.20 0.96 -5.38
C THR A 104 -5.68 0.99 -5.57
N ALA A 105 -5.21 0.93 -6.83
CA ALA A 105 -3.79 1.03 -7.13
C ALA A 105 -3.16 2.37 -6.67
N GLU A 106 -3.94 3.45 -6.62
CA GLU A 106 -3.45 4.75 -6.14
C GLU A 106 -3.41 4.80 -4.60
N GLU A 107 -4.30 4.09 -3.92
CA GLU A 107 -4.24 3.92 -2.47
C GLU A 107 -3.05 3.06 -2.03
N GLU A 108 -2.76 1.98 -2.77
CA GLU A 108 -1.53 1.18 -2.60
C GLU A 108 -0.28 2.07 -2.66
N LYS A 109 -0.19 2.90 -3.70
CA LYS A 109 0.93 3.83 -3.87
C LYS A 109 1.03 4.81 -2.71
N ALA A 110 -0.09 5.30 -2.17
CA ALA A 110 -0.09 6.18 -1.01
C ALA A 110 0.42 5.47 0.25
N LEU A 111 0.05 4.20 0.46
CA LEU A 111 0.57 3.37 1.56
C LEU A 111 2.08 3.14 1.44
N ASP A 112 2.58 2.89 0.23
CA ASP A 112 4.01 2.74 -0.02
C ASP A 112 4.76 4.06 0.18
N TYR A 113 4.19 5.16 -0.31
CA TYR A 113 4.77 6.50 -0.22
C TYR A 113 4.95 6.96 1.23
N ARG A 114 4.08 6.52 2.14
CA ARG A 114 4.22 6.78 3.57
C ARG A 114 5.58 6.37 4.15
N ASN A 115 6.21 5.30 3.65
CA ASN A 115 7.54 4.91 4.14
C ASN A 115 8.57 6.01 3.84
N TYR A 116 8.49 6.65 2.67
CA TYR A 116 9.36 7.78 2.32
C TYR A 116 9.11 8.98 3.23
N LEU A 117 7.84 9.27 3.54
CA LEU A 117 7.47 10.34 4.47
C LEU A 117 8.03 10.13 5.87
N LEU A 118 7.92 8.90 6.42
CA LEU A 118 8.49 8.57 7.73
C LEU A 118 10.01 8.68 7.78
N HIS A 119 10.68 8.40 6.66
CA HIS A 119 12.14 8.50 6.55
C HIS A 119 12.63 9.91 6.17
N GLY A 120 11.74 10.91 6.12
CA GLY A 120 12.08 12.29 5.78
C GLY A 120 12.36 12.53 4.29
N ASN A 121 12.13 11.55 3.42
CA ASN A 121 12.25 11.66 1.98
C ASN A 121 10.96 12.23 1.38
N ILE A 122 10.67 13.49 1.73
CA ILE A 122 9.47 14.22 1.31
C ILE A 122 9.54 14.55 -0.19
N LEU A 123 10.74 14.80 -0.69
CA LEU A 123 10.98 15.03 -2.11
C LEU A 123 11.24 13.67 -2.76
N MET A 124 10.32 13.20 -3.60
CA MET A 124 10.56 12.06 -4.49
C MET A 124 11.84 12.37 -5.28
N ASN A 125 12.89 11.54 -5.13
CA ASN A 125 14.20 11.69 -5.76
C ASN A 125 14.15 11.46 -7.29
N ASN A 126 13.31 12.23 -7.96
CA ASN A 126 13.22 12.29 -9.40
C ASN A 126 13.92 13.59 -9.73
N GLU A 127 14.99 13.57 -10.52
CA GLU A 127 15.92 14.67 -10.83
C GLU A 127 15.28 15.91 -11.51
N LEU A 128 13.98 16.11 -11.37
CA LEU A 128 13.19 17.22 -11.87
C LEU A 128 12.96 18.23 -10.74
N GLU A 129 13.38 19.48 -10.96
CA GLU A 129 13.02 20.60 -10.09
C GLU A 129 11.50 20.75 -10.05
N ARG A 130 10.92 20.71 -8.84
CA ARG A 130 9.50 20.96 -8.58
C ARG A 130 9.35 22.29 -7.86
N THR A 131 8.32 23.04 -8.23
CA THR A 131 7.93 24.25 -7.51
C THR A 131 7.40 23.90 -6.12
N ASN A 132 7.48 24.85 -5.18
CA ASN A 132 6.89 24.67 -3.84
C ASN A 132 5.39 24.36 -3.91
N GLU A 133 4.67 24.95 -4.87
CA GLU A 133 3.24 24.69 -5.05
C GLU A 133 2.97 23.24 -5.46
N GLU A 134 3.78 22.65 -6.34
CA GLU A 134 3.64 21.25 -6.74
C GLU A 134 3.90 20.29 -5.58
N ILE A 135 4.92 20.60 -4.75
CA ILE A 135 5.22 19.83 -3.55
C ILE A 135 4.06 19.92 -2.56
N ASP A 136 3.57 21.12 -2.26
CA ASP A 136 2.46 21.33 -1.33
C ASP A 136 1.17 20.66 -1.80
N ASN A 137 0.82 20.79 -3.09
CA ASN A 137 -0.33 20.12 -3.68
C ASN A 137 -0.21 18.60 -3.57
N HIS A 138 0.98 18.05 -3.85
CA HIS A 138 1.23 16.61 -3.73
C HIS A 138 1.12 16.13 -2.28
N MET A 139 1.70 16.86 -1.32
CA MET A 139 1.59 16.55 0.10
C MET A 139 0.14 16.59 0.58
N LEU A 140 -0.64 17.56 0.12
CA LEU A 140 -2.04 17.69 0.48
C LEU A 140 -2.87 16.54 -0.10
N HIS A 141 -2.63 16.17 -1.36
CA HIS A 141 -3.29 15.03 -1.99
C HIS A 141 -2.97 13.71 -1.28
N VAL A 142 -1.70 13.45 -0.98
CA VAL A 142 -1.27 12.27 -0.20
C VAL A 142 -1.89 12.28 1.19
N SER A 143 -1.89 13.42 1.88
CA SER A 143 -2.51 13.55 3.20
C SER A 143 -3.98 13.18 3.15
N ALA A 144 -4.70 13.66 2.14
CA ALA A 144 -6.11 13.38 1.96
C ALA A 144 -6.38 11.90 1.62
N LYS A 145 -5.48 11.24 0.86
CA LYS A 145 -5.55 9.77 0.66
C LYS A 145 -5.35 9.02 1.98
N LEU A 146 -4.30 9.34 2.74
CA LEU A 146 -4.04 8.70 4.03
C LEU A 146 -5.20 8.93 5.01
N TYR A 147 -5.78 10.13 5.04
CA TYR A 147 -6.95 10.43 5.85
C TYR A 147 -8.20 9.64 5.45
N THR A 148 -8.42 9.46 4.15
CA THR A 148 -9.48 8.60 3.61
C THR A 148 -9.29 7.16 4.07
N LEU A 149 -8.06 6.62 3.97
CA LEU A 149 -7.73 5.27 4.42
C LEU A 149 -7.92 5.07 5.92
N ILE A 150 -7.53 6.06 6.74
CA ILE A 150 -7.78 6.04 8.20
C ILE A 150 -9.29 6.00 8.48
N SER A 151 -10.06 6.83 7.77
CA SER A 151 -11.51 6.89 7.93
C SER A 151 -12.18 5.56 7.55
N LYS A 152 -11.75 4.94 6.44
CA LYS A 152 -12.19 3.60 6.03
C LYS A 152 -11.94 2.56 7.12
N LEU A 153 -10.73 2.52 7.67
CA LEU A 153 -10.36 1.58 8.73
C LEU A 153 -11.22 1.77 9.98
N ILE A 154 -11.35 3.00 10.48
CA ILE A 154 -12.11 3.29 11.70
C ILE A 154 -13.56 2.88 11.49
N LEU A 155 -14.20 3.36 10.42
CA LEU A 155 -15.62 3.10 10.16
C LEU A 155 -15.89 1.61 9.99
N LYS A 156 -15.11 0.89 9.17
CA LYS A 156 -15.29 -0.55 9.02
C LYS A 156 -15.02 -1.33 10.29
N SER A 157 -14.04 -0.92 11.10
CA SER A 157 -13.77 -1.57 12.38
C SER A 157 -14.95 -1.47 13.36
N CYS A 158 -15.78 -0.43 13.22
CA CYS A 158 -17.02 -0.25 13.99
C CYS A 158 -18.24 -0.95 13.37
N GLY A 159 -18.09 -1.68 12.26
CA GLY A 159 -19.19 -2.36 11.56
C GLY A 159 -19.99 -1.47 10.60
N TYR A 160 -19.49 -0.29 10.24
CA TYR A 160 -20.13 0.56 9.23
C TYR A 160 -20.09 -0.07 7.84
N GLU A 161 -21.17 0.05 7.08
CA GLU A 161 -21.27 -0.39 5.69
C GLU A 161 -22.05 0.67 4.88
N GLY A 162 -21.37 1.30 3.92
CA GLY A 162 -21.90 2.50 3.26
C GLY A 162 -20.83 3.33 2.56
N TYR A 163 -21.21 4.54 2.16
CA TYR A 163 -20.32 5.45 1.44
C TYR A 163 -19.44 6.27 2.38
N VAL A 164 -18.15 6.33 2.07
CA VAL A 164 -17.18 7.26 2.67
C VAL A 164 -16.73 8.30 1.67
N ILE A 165 -16.34 9.46 2.18
CA ILE A 165 -15.82 10.56 1.36
C ILE A 165 -14.38 10.22 0.95
N ASN A 166 -14.10 10.28 -0.35
CA ASN A 166 -12.73 10.30 -0.86
C ASN A 166 -12.20 11.74 -0.81
N TYR A 167 -11.50 12.08 0.27
CA TYR A 167 -10.97 13.42 0.46
C TYR A 167 -9.91 13.78 -0.58
N SER A 168 -9.17 12.79 -1.12
CA SER A 168 -8.11 13.05 -2.10
C SER A 168 -8.63 13.61 -3.41
N LYS A 169 -9.87 13.27 -3.77
CA LYS A 169 -10.56 13.76 -4.96
C LYS A 169 -10.80 15.27 -4.92
N PHE A 170 -10.99 15.85 -3.73
CA PHE A 170 -11.19 17.30 -3.58
C PHE A 170 -9.90 18.11 -3.73
N TYR A 171 -8.74 17.46 -3.62
CA TYR A 171 -7.42 18.07 -3.81
C TYR A 171 -6.80 17.73 -5.17
N GLU A 172 -7.57 17.07 -6.01
CA GLU A 172 -7.18 16.78 -7.37
C GLU A 172 -7.27 18.06 -8.21
N LYS A 173 -6.13 18.75 -8.41
CA LYS A 173 -6.01 19.82 -9.41
C LYS A 173 -5.83 19.19 -10.80
N ASN A 174 -6.20 19.95 -11.84
CA ASN A 174 -6.20 19.62 -13.28
C ASN A 174 -5.04 18.77 -13.84
N SER A 175 -3.90 18.67 -13.15
CA SER A 175 -2.71 17.88 -13.55
C SER A 175 -2.75 16.41 -13.09
N ILE A 176 -3.57 16.08 -12.10
CA ILE A 176 -3.83 14.72 -11.65
C ILE A 176 -5.26 14.44 -12.12
N ASN A 177 -5.44 13.59 -13.12
CA ASN A 177 -6.77 13.32 -13.67
C ASN A 177 -7.11 11.85 -13.37
N SER A 178 -7.29 11.55 -12.08
CA SER A 178 -7.69 10.22 -11.62
C SER A 178 -9.15 9.98 -11.97
N LYS A 179 -9.46 8.72 -12.27
CA LYS A 179 -10.83 8.24 -12.45
C LYS A 179 -11.49 7.91 -11.11
N GLU A 180 -10.95 8.38 -9.99
CA GLU A 180 -11.49 8.08 -8.66
C GLU A 180 -12.79 8.87 -8.42
N ASP A 181 -13.73 8.24 -7.73
CA ASP A 181 -15.01 8.83 -7.36
C ASP A 181 -14.88 9.68 -6.08
N TYR A 182 -15.78 10.67 -5.92
CA TYR A 182 -15.85 11.49 -4.71
C TYR A 182 -16.30 10.70 -3.47
N PHE A 183 -17.01 9.59 -3.69
CA PHE A 183 -17.56 8.74 -2.64
C PHE A 183 -17.27 7.29 -2.98
N GLU A 184 -16.86 6.53 -1.98
CA GLU A 184 -16.48 5.12 -2.14
C GLU A 184 -17.28 4.28 -1.17
N TYR A 185 -17.89 3.20 -1.67
CA TYR A 185 -18.60 2.26 -0.82
C TYR A 185 -17.60 1.33 -0.13
N ILE A 186 -17.67 1.24 1.20
CA ILE A 186 -16.90 0.29 2.00
C ILE A 186 -17.80 -0.73 2.67
#